data_AF-A0A2L0GND4-F1
#
_entry.id   AF-A0A2L0GND4-F1
#
_cell.length_a   1.000
_cell.length_b   1.000
_cell.length_c   1.000
_cell.angle_alpha   90.00
_cell.angle_beta   90.00
_cell.angle_gamma   90.00
#
_symmetry.space_group_name_H-M   'P 1'
#
loop_
_entity.id
_entity.type
_entity.pdbx_description
1 polymer ?
#
loop_
_entity_poly.entity_id
_entity_poly.type
_entity_poly.pdbx_seq_one_letter_code
_entity_poly.pdbx_strand_id
1 'polypeptide(L)'
;MLARFSVLALALGSPALAVPPPPPPAIDVVPGATPRDPHVLTWQASGVTCGKGVRIAPARFVAPDPQPLVTRLANAPDEVTIRFAIDADGRAFGMTAVVEPRSRMLLRDFMPSLRASRFAVAAPQTDCTIRYTAQTQSIAEAPLETLAALGVAQRLRLGKPVWERMSPGDCRDKPRLAPLTRSYPDFRKLTRREGDRHWTYVTYDIDSDGVPVNLATPFTTGDAALDAEARAAVAAGRYAGGPRTGCLQAWWSGAETIPAPPIPPKEDTKGNPACEIKDQWDREPRLVFPPSYQRRAIEGWAILRYDVAPWGEIGAIEVLDAQPSSEFGEAAVNVIRNARFKPLETGLKGCIDRVIFRLRSKESGEDEPGTADPA
;
A
#
# COMPACT_ATOMS: atom_id res chain seq x y z
N MET A 1 -79.95 60.21 -46.19
CA MET A 1 -79.37 60.80 -44.97
C MET A 1 -80.00 60.12 -43.77
N LEU A 2 -79.30 59.21 -43.09
CA LEU A 2 -79.47 58.79 -41.69
C LEU A 2 -78.68 57.49 -41.48
N ALA A 3 -77.75 57.55 -40.54
CA ALA A 3 -76.92 56.44 -40.09
C ALA A 3 -77.78 55.34 -39.44
N ARG A 4 -77.43 54.08 -39.68
CA ARG A 4 -77.90 52.95 -38.86
C ARG A 4 -76.69 52.23 -38.27
N PHE A 5 -76.62 52.34 -36.94
CA PHE A 5 -75.76 51.57 -36.06
C PHE A 5 -76.07 50.08 -36.17
N SER A 6 -75.04 49.23 -36.19
CA SER A 6 -75.15 47.82 -35.85
C SER A 6 -74.01 47.48 -34.88
N VAL A 7 -74.43 47.07 -33.69
CA VAL A 7 -73.60 46.72 -32.54
C VAL A 7 -73.07 45.29 -32.76
N LEU A 8 -71.75 45.12 -32.80
CA LEU A 8 -71.09 43.82 -32.79
C LEU A 8 -70.64 43.51 -31.36
N ALA A 9 -71.12 42.41 -30.79
CA ALA A 9 -70.74 41.95 -29.45
C ALA A 9 -69.31 41.38 -29.46
N LEU A 10 -68.40 41.99 -28.70
CA LEU A 10 -67.08 41.42 -28.39
C LEU A 10 -67.21 40.36 -27.28
N ALA A 11 -66.80 39.14 -27.58
CA ALA A 11 -66.46 38.15 -26.56
C ALA A 11 -65.06 38.45 -26.02
N LEU A 12 -64.97 38.84 -24.75
CA LEU A 12 -63.72 39.00 -24.02
C LEU A 12 -63.14 37.63 -23.66
N GLY A 13 -62.11 37.19 -24.39
CA GLY A 13 -61.23 36.11 -23.95
C GLY A 13 -60.32 36.64 -22.83
N SER A 14 -60.35 35.99 -21.67
CA SER A 14 -59.42 36.30 -20.57
C SER A 14 -58.01 35.80 -20.93
N PRO A 15 -56.95 36.62 -20.78
CA PRO A 15 -55.59 36.12 -20.89
C PRO A 15 -55.29 35.25 -19.68
N ALA A 16 -54.97 33.97 -19.93
CA ALA A 16 -54.38 33.11 -18.92
C ALA A 16 -53.04 33.71 -18.50
N LEU A 17 -52.96 34.18 -17.26
CA LEU A 17 -51.70 34.57 -16.63
C LEU A 17 -50.83 33.31 -16.53
N ALA A 18 -49.82 33.23 -17.39
CA ALA A 18 -48.77 32.23 -17.28
C ALA A 18 -48.00 32.50 -15.99
N VAL A 19 -48.22 31.65 -14.97
CA VAL A 19 -47.41 31.64 -13.74
C VAL A 19 -46.00 31.21 -14.15
N PRO A 20 -44.95 32.02 -13.90
CA PRO A 20 -43.59 31.60 -14.18
C PRO A 20 -43.25 30.36 -13.36
N PRO A 21 -42.52 29.37 -13.93
CA PRO A 21 -42.12 28.20 -13.18
C PRO A 21 -41.32 28.62 -11.94
N PRO A 22 -41.51 27.94 -10.79
CA PRO A 22 -40.76 28.25 -9.58
C PRO A 22 -39.26 28.17 -9.88
N PRO A 23 -38.45 29.10 -9.35
CA PRO A 23 -37.01 29.02 -9.51
C PRO A 23 -36.52 27.65 -9.00
N PRO A 24 -35.53 27.03 -9.67
CA PRO A 24 -34.95 25.80 -9.17
C PRO A 24 -34.47 26.02 -7.73
N PRO A 25 -34.61 25.03 -6.84
CA PRO A 25 -34.15 25.16 -5.46
C PRO A 25 -32.69 25.61 -5.49
N ALA A 26 -32.39 26.67 -4.74
CA ALA A 26 -31.01 27.12 -4.57
C ALA A 26 -30.21 25.93 -4.03
N ILE A 27 -29.25 25.46 -4.82
CA ILE A 27 -28.23 24.55 -4.30
C ILE A 27 -27.43 25.41 -3.34
N ASP A 28 -27.63 25.19 -2.04
CA ASP A 28 -26.71 25.69 -1.02
C ASP A 28 -25.34 25.07 -1.33
N VAL A 29 -24.53 25.80 -2.08
CA VAL A 29 -23.10 25.55 -2.16
C VAL A 29 -22.59 25.83 -0.76
N VAL A 30 -22.49 24.76 0.05
CA VAL A 30 -21.82 24.82 1.36
C VAL A 30 -20.48 25.51 1.12
N PRO A 31 -20.25 26.72 1.68
CA PRO A 31 -18.99 27.42 1.54
C PRO A 31 -17.88 26.46 1.96
N GLY A 32 -16.85 26.37 1.12
CA GLY A 32 -15.86 25.31 1.11
C GLY A 32 -15.49 24.81 2.49
N ALA A 33 -15.56 23.47 2.67
CA ALA A 33 -14.77 22.82 3.69
C ALA A 33 -13.34 23.37 3.54
N THR A 34 -12.88 24.12 4.55
CA THR A 34 -11.48 24.51 4.66
C THR A 34 -10.67 23.24 4.40
N PRO A 35 -9.65 23.28 3.52
CA PRO A 35 -8.77 22.13 3.34
C PRO A 35 -8.24 21.77 4.72
N ARG A 36 -8.74 20.68 5.31
CA ARG A 36 -8.22 20.22 6.59
C ARG A 36 -6.77 19.86 6.34
N ASP A 37 -5.89 20.36 7.21
CA ASP A 37 -4.46 20.14 7.08
C ASP A 37 -4.18 18.64 6.92
N PRO A 38 -3.30 18.25 5.99
CA PRO A 38 -2.96 16.85 5.82
C PRO A 38 -2.29 16.34 7.11
N HIS A 39 -2.67 15.15 7.54
CA HIS A 39 -2.10 14.48 8.71
C HIS A 39 -1.33 13.23 8.28
N VAL A 40 -0.40 12.79 9.13
CA VAL A 40 0.25 11.49 9.03
C VAL A 40 -0.26 10.59 10.15
N LEU A 41 -0.56 9.35 9.78
CA LEU A 41 -0.94 8.29 10.69
C LEU A 41 0.25 7.34 10.86
N THR A 42 0.64 7.14 12.11
CA THR A 42 1.60 6.12 12.54
C THR A 42 0.95 5.18 13.54
N TRP A 43 1.57 4.04 13.78
CA TRP A 43 1.03 3.01 14.65
C TRP A 43 2.06 2.59 15.68
N GLN A 44 1.70 2.73 16.95
CA GLN A 44 2.53 2.28 18.05
C GLN A 44 2.12 0.87 18.46
N ALA A 45 3.05 -0.07 18.33
CA ALA A 45 2.83 -1.44 18.75
C ALA A 45 2.99 -1.61 20.26
N SER A 46 2.11 -2.39 20.87
CA SER A 46 2.33 -2.95 22.19
C SER A 46 3.40 -4.04 22.15
N GLY A 47 3.85 -4.47 23.32
CA GLY A 47 4.54 -5.77 23.42
C GLY A 47 3.64 -6.92 22.96
N VAL A 48 4.26 -8.00 22.49
CA VAL A 48 3.56 -9.25 22.13
C VAL A 48 3.27 -10.05 23.39
N THR A 49 2.06 -10.60 23.48
CA THR A 49 1.67 -11.54 24.52
C THR A 49 1.18 -12.84 23.91
N CYS A 50 1.66 -13.99 24.39
CA CYS A 50 1.24 -15.32 23.92
C CYS A 50 0.73 -16.19 25.07
N GLY A 51 -0.12 -17.16 24.73
CA GLY A 51 -0.70 -18.10 25.70
C GLY A 51 -1.35 -17.40 26.90
N LYS A 52 -0.93 -17.78 28.12
CA LYS A 52 -1.43 -17.20 29.39
C LYS A 52 -0.78 -15.84 29.73
N GLY A 53 -0.56 -14.98 28.74
CA GLY A 53 -0.03 -13.62 28.94
C GLY A 53 1.50 -13.52 29.04
N VAL A 54 2.23 -14.51 28.54
CA VAL A 54 3.70 -14.46 28.46
C VAL A 54 4.11 -13.35 27.50
N ARG A 55 4.91 -12.39 27.97
CA ARG A 55 5.43 -11.32 27.12
C ARG A 55 6.62 -11.81 26.32
N ILE A 56 6.58 -11.56 25.01
CA ILE A 56 7.65 -11.92 24.08
C ILE A 56 8.23 -10.63 23.51
N ALA A 57 9.54 -10.47 23.68
CA ALA A 57 10.27 -9.36 23.07
C ALA A 57 10.59 -9.68 21.61
N PRO A 58 10.42 -8.72 20.68
CA PRO A 58 10.94 -8.88 19.33
C PRO A 58 12.48 -8.88 19.37
N ALA A 59 13.10 -9.88 18.73
CA ALA A 59 14.52 -9.82 18.40
C ALA A 59 14.76 -8.72 17.35
N ARG A 60 13.79 -8.54 16.45
CA ARG A 60 13.73 -7.44 15.49
C ARG A 60 12.27 -7.11 15.21
N PHE A 61 11.87 -5.88 15.48
CA PHE A 61 10.53 -5.41 15.16
C PHE A 61 10.54 -4.57 13.89
N VAL A 62 9.61 -4.84 12.99
CA VAL A 62 9.37 -4.06 11.78
C VAL A 62 8.00 -3.41 11.90
N ALA A 63 8.00 -2.09 12.05
CA ALA A 63 6.78 -1.32 12.20
C ALA A 63 6.00 -1.23 10.88
N PRO A 64 4.66 -1.10 10.92
CA PRO A 64 3.86 -0.74 9.76
C PRO A 64 4.30 0.62 9.19
N ASP A 65 4.29 0.76 7.87
CA ASP A 65 4.63 2.01 7.19
C ASP A 65 3.68 3.15 7.61
N PRO A 66 4.20 4.39 7.77
CA PRO A 66 3.36 5.57 7.97
C PRO A 66 2.44 5.80 6.77
N GLN A 67 1.27 6.38 7.03
CA GLN A 67 0.22 6.57 6.03
C GLN A 67 -0.25 8.02 5.98
N PRO A 68 -0.60 8.54 4.79
CA PRO A 68 -1.21 9.85 4.68
C PRO A 68 -2.68 9.75 5.09
N LEU A 69 -3.10 10.54 6.06
CA LEU A 69 -4.50 10.65 6.45
C LEU A 69 -5.13 11.80 5.66
N VAL A 70 -5.69 11.47 4.49
CA VAL A 70 -6.51 12.39 3.70
C VAL A 70 -7.97 12.31 4.14
N THR A 71 -8.71 13.41 4.04
CA THR A 71 -10.05 13.64 4.62
C THR A 71 -11.11 12.55 4.37
N ARG A 72 -10.98 11.72 3.32
CA ARG A 72 -11.89 10.56 3.08
C ARG A 72 -11.62 9.34 3.98
N LEU A 73 -10.46 9.26 4.64
CA LEU A 73 -10.01 8.15 5.47
C LEU A 73 -9.98 8.50 6.98
N ALA A 74 -10.58 9.62 7.38
CA ALA A 74 -10.44 10.25 8.69
C ALA A 74 -10.92 9.44 9.93
N ASN A 75 -11.38 8.20 9.74
CA ASN A 75 -11.78 7.31 10.83
C ASN A 75 -10.82 6.11 10.88
N ALA A 76 -9.54 6.37 11.11
CA ALA A 76 -8.64 5.30 11.53
C ALA A 76 -9.16 4.75 12.86
N PRO A 77 -9.19 3.41 13.04
CA PRO A 77 -9.54 2.87 14.35
C PRO A 77 -8.46 3.31 15.34
N ASP A 78 -8.88 3.73 16.54
CA ASP A 78 -7.94 4.12 17.60
C ASP A 78 -6.99 2.97 17.95
N GLU A 79 -7.46 1.73 17.77
CA GLU A 79 -6.73 0.53 18.09
C GLU A 79 -7.06 -0.63 17.16
N VAL A 80 -6.04 -1.46 16.88
CA VAL A 80 -6.19 -2.73 16.18
C VAL A 80 -5.43 -3.83 16.92
N THR A 81 -6.09 -4.97 17.13
CA THR A 81 -5.45 -6.17 17.67
C THR A 81 -5.32 -7.23 16.58
N ILE A 82 -4.11 -7.76 16.42
CA ILE A 82 -3.82 -8.91 15.55
C ILE A 82 -3.63 -10.14 16.43
N ARG A 83 -4.25 -11.26 16.04
CA ARG A 83 -4.02 -12.59 16.61
C ARG A 83 -3.17 -13.41 15.66
N PHE A 84 -2.23 -14.18 16.18
CA PHE A 84 -1.28 -14.95 15.38
C PHE A 84 -0.61 -16.06 16.19
N ALA A 85 0.21 -16.86 15.54
CA ALA A 85 1.16 -17.78 16.14
C ALA A 85 2.59 -17.43 15.69
N ILE A 86 3.60 -17.88 16.43
CA ILE A 86 5.02 -17.66 16.10
C ILE A 86 5.64 -19.02 15.76
N ASP A 87 6.25 -19.13 14.59
CA ASP A 87 6.92 -20.35 14.13
C ASP A 87 8.31 -20.54 14.80
N ALA A 88 8.98 -21.65 14.50
CA ALA A 88 10.29 -21.97 15.06
C ALA A 88 11.38 -20.97 14.67
N ASP A 89 11.20 -20.27 13.53
CA ASP A 89 12.11 -19.21 13.08
C ASP A 89 11.77 -17.84 13.69
N GLY A 90 10.84 -17.81 14.65
CA GLY A 90 10.42 -16.60 15.34
C GLY A 90 9.58 -15.67 14.47
N ARG A 91 8.89 -16.14 13.42
CA ARG A 91 8.00 -15.30 12.60
C ARG A 91 6.54 -15.54 12.90
N ALA A 92 5.74 -14.48 12.73
CA ALA A 92 4.30 -14.58 12.79
C ALA A 92 3.71 -15.39 11.61
N PHE A 93 2.71 -16.20 11.88
CA PHE A 93 1.87 -16.90 10.89
C PHE A 93 0.45 -17.08 11.43
N GLY A 94 -0.49 -17.54 10.61
CA GLY A 94 -1.91 -17.64 10.98
C GLY A 94 -2.50 -16.30 11.40
N MET A 95 -2.02 -15.20 10.82
CA MET A 95 -2.37 -13.85 11.27
C MET A 95 -3.79 -13.48 10.86
N THR A 96 -4.55 -12.96 11.82
CA THR A 96 -5.92 -12.47 11.63
C THR A 96 -6.15 -11.18 12.43
N ALA A 97 -7.00 -10.30 11.90
CA ALA A 97 -7.40 -9.07 12.56
C ALA A 97 -8.93 -8.94 12.51
N VAL A 98 -9.54 -8.57 13.63
CA VAL A 98 -10.98 -8.29 13.70
C VAL A 98 -11.17 -6.78 13.56
N VAL A 99 -11.42 -6.33 12.34
CA VAL A 99 -11.49 -4.90 11.99
C VAL A 99 -12.69 -4.63 11.09
N GLU A 100 -13.29 -3.46 11.25
CA GLU A 100 -14.39 -3.01 10.38
C GLU A 100 -13.92 -2.96 8.91
N PRO A 101 -14.75 -3.33 7.93
CA PRO A 101 -14.36 -3.36 6.51
C PRO A 101 -13.77 -2.04 6.00
N ARG A 102 -14.30 -0.90 6.45
CA ARG A 102 -13.81 0.43 6.07
C ARG A 102 -12.37 0.71 6.52
N SER A 103 -11.92 0.06 7.59
CA SER A 103 -10.59 0.28 8.18
C SER A 103 -9.52 -0.59 7.51
N ARG A 104 -9.89 -1.64 6.75
CA ARG A 104 -8.93 -2.56 6.13
C ARG A 104 -7.90 -1.87 5.24
N MET A 105 -8.29 -0.78 4.57
CA MET A 105 -7.34 -0.01 3.74
C MET A 105 -6.16 0.56 4.54
N LEU A 106 -6.40 0.95 5.80
CA LEU A 106 -5.38 1.52 6.69
C LEU A 106 -4.51 0.45 7.35
N LEU A 107 -4.89 -0.82 7.22
CA LEU A 107 -4.26 -1.93 7.93
C LEU A 107 -3.46 -2.84 7.00
N ARG A 108 -3.40 -2.51 5.70
CA ARG A 108 -2.78 -3.33 4.65
C ARG A 108 -1.34 -3.75 4.95
N ASP A 109 -0.61 -2.97 5.74
CA ASP A 109 0.80 -3.23 6.03
C ASP A 109 1.05 -3.89 7.40
N PHE A 110 0.01 -4.09 8.22
CA PHE A 110 0.16 -4.63 9.57
C PHE A 110 0.61 -6.08 9.59
N MET A 111 -0.13 -6.97 8.91
CA MET A 111 0.23 -8.37 8.85
C MET A 111 1.55 -8.59 8.08
N PRO A 112 1.80 -7.91 6.94
CA PRO A 112 3.12 -7.93 6.30
C PRO A 112 4.27 -7.48 7.20
N SER A 113 4.14 -6.37 7.94
CA SER A 113 5.20 -5.90 8.85
C SER A 113 5.40 -6.85 10.03
N LEU A 114 4.32 -7.47 10.53
CA LEU A 114 4.39 -8.47 11.59
C LEU A 114 5.08 -9.76 11.11
N ARG A 115 4.84 -10.22 9.87
CA ARG A 115 5.59 -11.35 9.27
C ARG A 115 7.06 -11.00 9.04
N ALA A 116 7.37 -9.75 8.70
CA ALA A 116 8.74 -9.26 8.53
C ALA A 116 9.51 -9.19 9.87
N SER A 117 8.80 -9.04 10.99
CA SER A 117 9.36 -9.06 12.33
C SER A 117 9.89 -10.45 12.72
N ARG A 118 10.79 -10.47 13.71
CA ARG A 118 11.41 -11.67 14.30
C ARG A 118 11.30 -11.60 15.82
N PHE A 119 10.84 -12.67 16.44
CA PHE A 119 10.64 -12.79 17.88
C PHE A 119 11.69 -13.70 18.52
N ALA A 120 12.20 -13.31 19.69
CA ALA A 120 13.17 -14.11 20.43
C ALA A 120 12.43 -15.24 21.16
N VAL A 121 12.22 -16.36 20.48
CA VAL A 121 11.55 -17.54 21.03
C VAL A 121 12.47 -18.76 20.95
N ALA A 122 12.44 -19.60 21.98
CA ALA A 122 13.17 -20.88 21.98
C ALA A 122 12.34 -22.02 21.35
N ALA A 123 11.03 -21.83 21.21
CA ALA A 123 10.09 -22.80 20.65
C ALA A 123 8.88 -22.07 20.04
N PRO A 124 8.16 -22.68 19.10
CA PRO A 124 6.92 -22.12 18.54
C PRO A 124 5.93 -21.69 19.62
N GLN A 125 5.18 -20.62 19.34
CA GLN A 125 4.19 -20.05 20.26
C GLN A 125 2.83 -19.98 19.60
N THR A 126 1.77 -20.21 20.37
CA THR A 126 0.39 -20.08 19.93
C THR A 126 -0.33 -18.99 20.72
N ASP A 127 -1.52 -18.62 20.23
CA ASP A 127 -2.40 -17.66 20.91
C ASP A 127 -1.72 -16.31 21.20
N CYS A 128 -0.89 -15.86 20.25
CA CYS A 128 -0.20 -14.59 20.35
C CYS A 128 -1.11 -13.45 19.93
N THR A 129 -0.95 -12.31 20.61
CA THR A 129 -1.62 -11.06 20.30
C THR A 129 -0.64 -9.90 20.32
N ILE A 130 -0.90 -8.94 19.44
CA ILE A 130 -0.24 -7.64 19.43
C ILE A 130 -1.29 -6.57 19.16
N ARG A 131 -1.17 -5.47 19.87
CA ARG A 131 -2.08 -4.33 19.77
C ARG A 131 -1.33 -3.17 19.15
N TYR A 132 -1.99 -2.42 18.29
CA TYR A 132 -1.46 -1.21 17.68
C TYR A 132 -2.39 -0.06 17.99
N THR A 133 -1.85 1.03 18.48
CA THR A 133 -2.59 2.27 18.77
C THR A 133 -2.26 3.32 17.72
N ALA A 134 -3.29 3.96 17.16
CA ALA A 134 -3.15 5.01 16.18
C ALA A 134 -2.51 6.26 16.80
N GLN A 135 -1.57 6.85 16.08
CA GLN A 135 -0.94 8.12 16.43
C GLN A 135 -1.04 9.04 15.22
N THR A 136 -1.82 10.11 15.37
CA THR A 136 -2.09 11.06 14.28
C THR A 136 -1.42 12.38 14.59
N GLN A 137 -0.65 12.91 13.64
CA GLN A 137 0.03 14.20 13.77
C GLN A 137 -0.22 15.04 12.51
N SER A 138 -0.30 16.36 12.66
CA SER A 138 -0.31 17.25 11.50
C SER A 138 0.98 17.08 10.71
N ILE A 139 0.95 17.22 9.38
CA ILE A 139 2.19 17.19 8.59
C ILE A 139 3.16 18.27 9.09
N ALA A 140 2.68 19.42 9.56
CA ALA A 140 3.50 20.52 10.05
C ALA A 140 4.32 20.17 11.31
N GLU A 141 3.78 19.33 12.19
CA GLU A 141 4.39 18.99 13.48
C GLU A 141 5.03 17.60 13.49
N ALA A 142 4.71 16.75 12.52
CA ALA A 142 5.25 15.39 12.45
C ALA A 142 6.80 15.39 12.39
N PRO A 143 7.46 14.41 13.06
CA PRO A 143 8.90 14.22 12.96
C PRO A 143 9.37 14.07 11.51
N LEU A 144 10.55 14.62 11.18
CA LEU A 144 11.06 14.59 9.82
C LEU A 144 11.38 13.17 9.34
N GLU A 145 11.79 12.28 10.25
CA GLU A 145 12.02 10.86 9.98
C GLU A 145 10.71 10.16 9.57
N THR A 146 9.60 10.49 10.22
CA THR A 146 8.27 9.98 9.86
C THR A 146 7.85 10.45 8.48
N LEU A 147 8.10 11.72 8.15
CA LEU A 147 7.81 12.28 6.83
C LEU A 147 8.72 11.73 5.73
N ALA A 148 10.00 11.47 6.05
CA ALA A 148 10.95 10.78 5.17
C ALA A 148 10.48 9.35 4.88
N ALA A 149 10.12 8.59 5.92
CA ALA A 149 9.57 7.25 5.80
C ALA A 149 8.29 7.25 4.95
N LEU A 150 7.38 8.22 5.16
CA LEU A 150 6.16 8.40 4.37
C LEU A 150 6.46 8.63 2.88
N GLY A 151 7.45 9.48 2.58
CA GLY A 151 7.89 9.77 1.21
C GLY A 151 8.36 8.52 0.47
N VAL A 152 9.19 7.69 1.11
CA VAL A 152 9.74 6.47 0.49
C VAL A 152 8.74 5.30 0.47
N ALA A 153 8.02 5.07 1.56
CA ALA A 153 7.10 3.93 1.69
C ALA A 153 5.93 4.01 0.70
N GLN A 154 5.30 5.18 0.62
CA GLN A 154 4.11 5.41 -0.20
C GLN A 154 4.45 5.94 -1.61
N ARG A 155 5.73 6.13 -1.92
CA ARG A 155 6.19 6.89 -3.11
C ARG A 155 5.44 8.22 -3.22
N LEU A 156 5.13 8.82 -2.07
CA LEU A 156 4.30 10.01 -2.00
C LEU A 156 5.16 11.20 -2.43
N ARG A 157 4.61 12.04 -3.30
CA ARG A 157 5.21 13.33 -3.60
C ARG A 157 5.05 14.22 -2.37
N LEU A 158 6.13 14.39 -1.62
CA LEU A 158 6.17 15.34 -0.52
C LEU A 158 5.96 16.75 -1.08
N GLY A 159 5.05 17.51 -0.47
CA GLY A 159 4.77 18.89 -0.87
C GLY A 159 5.90 19.85 -0.51
N LYS A 160 5.91 21.05 -1.11
CA LYS A 160 6.91 22.10 -0.84
C LYS A 160 7.13 22.36 0.67
N PRO A 161 6.09 22.49 1.51
CA PRO A 161 6.30 22.75 2.95
C PRO A 161 7.03 21.63 3.69
N VAL A 162 6.88 20.37 3.27
CA VAL A 162 7.61 19.24 3.87
C VAL A 162 9.07 19.27 3.42
N TRP A 163 9.31 19.53 2.14
CA TRP A 163 10.67 19.64 1.60
C TRP A 163 11.46 20.75 2.24
N GLU A 164 10.87 21.95 2.41
CA GLU A 164 11.54 23.08 3.05
C GLU A 164 11.97 22.78 4.49
N ARG A 165 11.21 21.92 5.19
CA ARG A 165 11.60 21.45 6.53
C ARG A 165 12.69 20.38 6.50
N MET A 166 12.67 19.47 5.52
CA MET A 166 13.65 18.39 5.40
C MET A 166 15.00 18.85 4.86
N SER A 167 15.01 19.84 3.97
CA SER A 167 16.20 20.35 3.31
C SER A 167 15.99 21.80 2.84
N PRO A 168 16.13 22.78 3.75
CA PRO A 168 15.96 24.20 3.42
C PRO A 168 17.07 24.66 2.47
N GLY A 169 16.72 25.43 1.44
CA GLY A 169 17.66 25.97 0.47
C GLY A 169 17.02 26.29 -0.88
N ASP A 170 17.84 26.69 -1.85
CA ASP A 170 17.41 27.12 -3.18
C ASP A 170 17.54 26.02 -4.26
N CYS A 171 17.96 24.80 -3.89
CA CYS A 171 18.14 23.70 -4.84
C CYS A 171 16.88 23.35 -5.65
N ARG A 172 15.70 23.69 -5.12
CA ARG A 172 14.41 23.48 -5.80
C ARG A 172 13.88 24.71 -6.55
N ASP A 173 14.59 25.82 -6.51
CA ASP A 173 14.17 27.04 -7.20
C ASP A 173 14.31 26.91 -8.72
N LYS A 174 13.49 27.68 -9.44
CA LYS A 174 13.55 27.75 -10.89
C LYS A 174 14.54 28.86 -11.31
N PRO A 175 15.38 28.64 -12.34
CA PRO A 175 15.54 27.40 -13.09
C PRO A 175 16.29 26.33 -12.29
N ARG A 176 15.86 25.08 -12.44
CA ARG A 176 16.55 23.91 -11.87
C ARG A 176 17.87 23.72 -12.57
N LEU A 177 18.91 23.36 -11.81
CA LEU A 177 20.17 22.96 -12.41
C LEU A 177 20.00 21.66 -13.17
N ALA A 178 20.50 21.63 -14.41
CA ALA A 178 20.51 20.42 -15.21
C ALA A 178 21.59 19.46 -14.67
N PRO A 179 21.25 18.21 -14.33
CA PRO A 179 22.26 17.20 -14.04
C PRO A 179 23.02 16.86 -15.32
N LEU A 180 24.35 16.94 -15.27
CA LEU A 180 25.26 16.46 -16.32
C LEU A 180 25.60 14.98 -16.12
N THR A 181 25.69 14.54 -14.86
CA THR A 181 25.97 13.15 -14.51
C THR A 181 25.20 12.77 -13.26
N ARG A 182 24.48 11.64 -13.31
CA ARG A 182 23.79 11.05 -12.17
C ARG A 182 24.38 9.67 -11.91
N SER A 183 24.95 9.49 -10.73
CA SER A 183 25.46 8.19 -10.28
C SER A 183 24.45 7.54 -9.34
N TYR A 184 24.50 6.22 -9.26
CA TYR A 184 23.60 5.41 -8.44
C TYR A 184 24.43 4.56 -7.47
N PRO A 185 23.89 4.22 -6.28
CA PRO A 185 24.51 3.25 -5.39
C PRO A 185 24.77 1.94 -6.12
N ASP A 186 25.86 1.25 -5.79
CA ASP A 186 26.01 -0.11 -6.26
C ASP A 186 25.17 -1.06 -5.39
N PHE A 187 23.90 -1.21 -5.76
CA PHE A 187 22.95 -2.06 -5.03
C PHE A 187 23.37 -3.53 -4.94
N ARG A 188 24.31 -3.98 -5.78
CA ARG A 188 24.84 -5.36 -5.75
C ARG A 188 25.72 -5.61 -4.53
N LYS A 189 26.26 -4.54 -3.92
CA LYS A 189 27.07 -4.61 -2.70
C LYS A 189 26.24 -4.61 -1.42
N LEU A 190 24.93 -4.36 -1.53
CA LEU A 190 24.05 -4.19 -0.39
C LEU A 190 23.44 -5.52 0.02
N THR A 191 23.53 -5.82 1.32
CA THR A 191 22.79 -6.93 1.92
C THR A 191 21.36 -6.49 2.18
N ARG A 192 20.40 -7.07 1.46
CA ARG A 192 18.98 -6.83 1.70
C ARG A 192 18.53 -7.56 2.96
N ARG A 193 17.58 -6.97 3.69
CA ARG A 193 16.95 -7.60 4.86
C ARG A 193 15.61 -8.19 4.49
N GLU A 194 15.33 -9.36 5.04
CA GLU A 194 14.06 -10.06 4.84
C GLU A 194 12.88 -9.22 5.31
N GLY A 195 11.89 -9.00 4.44
CA GLY A 195 10.63 -8.35 4.83
C GLY A 195 10.68 -6.83 5.00
N ASP A 196 11.87 -6.23 4.86
CA ASP A 196 12.14 -4.86 5.27
C ASP A 196 12.89 -4.08 4.19
N ARG A 197 12.44 -2.86 3.91
CA ARG A 197 13.03 -1.99 2.90
C ARG A 197 13.99 -1.04 3.61
N HIS A 198 15.22 -0.95 3.13
CA HIS A 198 16.13 0.10 3.56
C HIS A 198 15.99 1.34 2.70
N TRP A 199 16.07 2.49 3.34
CA TRP A 199 16.10 3.77 2.67
C TRP A 199 17.02 4.75 3.39
N THR A 200 17.52 5.71 2.62
CA THR A 200 18.36 6.80 3.09
C THR A 200 18.06 8.07 2.29
N TYR A 201 18.15 9.20 2.95
CA TYR A 201 18.17 10.52 2.35
C TYR A 201 19.58 11.08 2.45
N VAL A 202 20.09 11.64 1.36
CA VAL A 202 21.36 12.37 1.35
C VAL A 202 21.09 13.83 1.06
N THR A 203 21.48 14.71 1.98
CA THR A 203 21.54 16.16 1.76
C THR A 203 22.90 16.56 1.22
N TYR A 204 22.94 17.59 0.39
CA TYR A 204 24.16 18.17 -0.16
C TYR A 204 23.89 19.59 -0.67
N ASP A 205 24.97 20.33 -0.87
CA ASP A 205 24.97 21.58 -1.63
C ASP A 205 25.66 21.33 -2.98
N ILE A 206 25.53 22.27 -3.91
CA ILE A 206 26.24 22.29 -5.19
C ILE A 206 27.11 23.54 -5.20
N ASP A 207 28.40 23.41 -5.44
CA ASP A 207 29.31 24.56 -5.55
C ASP A 207 29.18 25.29 -6.91
N SER A 208 29.98 26.34 -7.12
CA SER A 208 29.94 27.12 -8.37
C SER A 208 30.27 26.29 -9.61
N ASP A 209 31.07 25.24 -9.46
CA ASP A 209 31.53 24.37 -10.55
C ASP A 209 30.54 23.22 -10.83
N GLY A 210 29.42 23.18 -10.12
CA GLY A 210 28.41 22.14 -10.29
C GLY A 210 28.78 20.83 -9.59
N VAL A 211 29.66 20.86 -8.59
CA VAL A 211 30.10 19.69 -7.82
C VAL A 211 29.32 19.60 -6.51
N PRO A 212 28.78 18.42 -6.16
CA PRO A 212 28.15 18.20 -4.86
C PRO A 212 29.16 18.31 -3.70
N VAL A 213 28.82 19.11 -2.69
CA VAL A 213 29.60 19.35 -1.46
C VAL A 213 28.71 19.25 -0.23
N ASN A 214 29.29 19.29 0.98
CA ASN A 214 28.56 19.24 2.27
C ASN A 214 27.60 18.05 2.41
N LEU A 215 28.01 16.87 1.96
CA LEU A 215 27.16 15.68 1.96
C LEU A 215 26.87 15.18 3.39
N ALA A 216 25.60 14.91 3.69
CA ALA A 216 25.18 14.31 4.96
C ALA A 216 24.00 13.34 4.77
N THR A 217 23.78 12.48 5.75
CA THR A 217 22.65 11.52 5.78
C THR A 217 21.73 11.84 6.95
N PRO A 218 20.78 12.77 6.80
CA PRO A 218 19.93 13.19 7.93
C PRO A 218 18.85 12.18 8.28
N PHE A 219 18.38 11.38 7.32
CA PHE A 219 17.28 10.43 7.53
C PHE A 219 17.62 9.08 6.90
N THR A 220 17.53 8.01 7.68
CA THR A 220 17.83 6.65 7.20
C THR A 220 17.14 5.60 8.06
N THR A 221 16.97 4.41 7.49
CA THR A 221 16.64 3.18 8.23
C THR A 221 17.82 2.57 9.01
N GLY A 222 18.99 3.22 8.97
CA GLY A 222 20.19 2.79 9.68
C GLY A 222 20.97 1.69 8.95
N ASP A 223 20.95 1.69 7.62
CA ASP A 223 21.80 0.78 6.83
C ASP A 223 23.07 1.51 6.38
N ALA A 224 24.16 1.32 7.14
CA ALA A 224 25.40 2.04 6.92
C ALA A 224 26.02 1.81 5.53
N ALA A 225 25.79 0.64 4.92
CA ALA A 225 26.28 0.33 3.58
C ALA A 225 25.50 1.10 2.52
N LEU A 226 24.16 1.12 2.63
CA LEU A 226 23.33 1.96 1.76
C LEU A 226 23.64 3.45 1.94
N ASP A 227 23.83 3.91 3.18
CA ASP A 227 24.17 5.30 3.48
C ASP A 227 25.51 5.70 2.82
N ALA A 228 26.52 4.83 2.89
CA ALA A 228 27.83 5.06 2.29
C ALA A 228 27.77 5.07 0.75
N GLU A 229 27.12 4.08 0.14
CA GLU A 229 26.98 4.01 -1.32
C GLU A 229 26.11 5.16 -1.85
N ALA A 230 25.10 5.60 -1.10
CA ALA A 230 24.29 6.77 -1.45
C ALA A 230 25.09 8.07 -1.44
N ARG A 231 25.91 8.30 -0.39
CA ARG A 231 26.80 9.47 -0.36
C ARG A 231 27.85 9.43 -1.48
N ALA A 232 28.43 8.26 -1.75
CA ALA A 232 29.37 8.09 -2.85
C ALA A 232 28.71 8.40 -4.22
N ALA A 233 27.48 7.92 -4.43
CA ALA A 233 26.71 8.19 -5.63
C ALA A 233 26.42 9.70 -5.80
N VAL A 234 26.03 10.39 -4.72
CA VAL A 234 25.81 11.86 -4.77
C VAL A 234 27.12 12.59 -5.06
N ALA A 235 28.23 12.25 -4.41
CA ALA A 235 29.53 12.90 -4.61
C ALA A 235 30.07 12.76 -6.05
N ALA A 236 29.72 11.67 -6.72
CA ALA A 236 30.08 11.44 -8.12
C ALA A 236 29.18 12.18 -9.13
N GLY A 237 28.09 12.82 -8.68
CA GLY A 237 27.19 13.60 -9.54
C GLY A 237 27.81 14.89 -10.05
N ARG A 238 27.31 15.42 -11.18
CA ARG A 238 27.74 16.71 -11.76
C ARG A 238 26.54 17.48 -12.28
N TYR A 239 26.58 18.81 -12.18
CA TYR A 239 25.54 19.74 -12.62
C TYR A 239 26.09 20.80 -13.57
N ALA A 240 25.23 21.43 -14.35
CA ALA A 240 25.59 22.44 -15.36
C ALA A 240 26.14 23.78 -14.78
N GLY A 241 26.59 23.79 -13.53
CA GLY A 241 27.13 24.96 -12.82
C GLY A 241 26.07 25.79 -12.09
N GLY A 242 26.54 26.67 -11.21
CA GLY A 242 25.71 27.54 -10.36
C GLY A 242 25.57 26.99 -8.94
N PRO A 243 25.92 27.77 -7.91
CA PRO A 243 25.84 27.27 -6.55
C PRO A 243 24.37 27.08 -6.12
N ARG A 244 24.09 25.99 -5.41
CA ARG A 244 22.79 25.70 -4.78
C ARG A 244 22.99 25.15 -3.39
N THR A 245 22.04 25.40 -2.50
CA THR A 245 22.04 24.84 -1.16
C THR A 245 20.80 24.01 -0.88
N GLY A 246 20.93 23.05 0.04
CA GLY A 246 19.80 22.26 0.51
C GLY A 246 19.24 21.32 -0.55
N CYS A 247 20.08 20.72 -1.38
CA CYS A 247 19.68 19.61 -2.22
C CYS A 247 19.45 18.35 -1.38
N LEU A 248 18.49 17.53 -1.79
CA LEU A 248 18.13 16.32 -1.05
C LEU A 248 17.65 15.21 -2.00
N GLN A 249 18.10 14.00 -1.72
CA GLN A 249 17.97 12.87 -2.64
C GLN A 249 17.69 11.57 -1.85
N ALA A 250 16.58 10.86 -2.13
CA ALA A 250 16.08 9.67 -1.39
C ALA A 250 16.25 8.30 -2.11
N TRP A 251 17.07 7.41 -1.54
CA TRP A 251 17.58 6.16 -2.12
C TRP A 251 16.99 5.00 -1.32
N TRP A 252 16.66 3.89 -1.97
CA TRP A 252 16.17 2.70 -1.26
C TRP A 252 16.61 1.40 -1.92
N SER A 253 16.76 0.36 -1.10
CA SER A 253 16.95 -1.01 -1.54
C SER A 253 15.72 -1.85 -1.19
N GLY A 254 15.28 -2.70 -2.12
CA GLY A 254 14.17 -3.62 -1.88
C GLY A 254 14.43 -4.60 -0.73
N ALA A 255 13.37 -5.23 -0.24
CA ALA A 255 13.48 -6.29 0.76
C ALA A 255 14.07 -7.57 0.15
N GLU A 256 14.66 -8.41 1.01
CA GLU A 256 14.97 -9.80 0.72
C GLU A 256 13.69 -10.65 0.90
N THR A 257 13.57 -11.73 0.11
CA THR A 257 12.35 -12.53 0.09
C THR A 257 12.16 -13.28 1.41
N ILE A 258 10.96 -13.21 1.98
CA ILE A 258 10.51 -14.14 3.02
C ILE A 258 9.72 -15.25 2.34
N PRO A 259 10.21 -16.51 2.37
CA PRO A 259 9.51 -17.61 1.75
C PRO A 259 8.17 -17.88 2.44
N ALA A 260 7.24 -18.42 1.67
CA ALA A 260 5.94 -18.81 2.17
C ALA A 260 6.11 -19.88 3.26
N PRO A 261 5.26 -19.90 4.31
CA PRO A 261 5.21 -21.01 5.26
C PRO A 261 4.98 -22.35 4.54
N PRO A 262 5.38 -23.49 5.14
CA PRO A 262 5.17 -24.81 4.55
C PRO A 262 3.71 -25.02 4.13
N ILE A 263 3.49 -25.55 2.93
CA ILE A 263 2.15 -25.88 2.43
C ILE A 263 1.82 -27.30 2.88
N PRO A 264 0.62 -27.56 3.46
CA PRO A 264 0.18 -28.90 3.77
C PRO A 264 0.27 -29.86 2.56
N PRO A 265 0.59 -31.14 2.74
CA PRO A 265 0.51 -32.17 1.69
C PRO A 265 -0.83 -32.18 0.94
N LYS A 266 -0.85 -32.60 -0.34
CA LYS A 266 -2.09 -32.65 -1.15
C LYS A 266 -3.10 -33.63 -0.58
N GLU A 267 -2.60 -34.67 0.06
CA GLU A 267 -3.35 -35.75 0.67
C GLU A 267 -4.26 -35.24 1.81
N ASP A 268 -3.84 -34.19 2.51
CA ASP A 268 -4.58 -33.58 3.62
C ASP A 268 -5.76 -32.70 3.14
N THR A 269 -5.80 -32.39 1.84
CA THR A 269 -6.79 -31.48 1.22
C THR A 269 -7.28 -32.02 -0.11
N LYS A 270 -7.65 -33.31 -0.14
CA LYS A 270 -8.21 -33.94 -1.35
C LYS A 270 -9.59 -33.37 -1.67
N GLY A 271 -9.73 -32.85 -2.88
CA GLY A 271 -11.00 -32.40 -3.44
C GLY A 271 -11.74 -33.53 -4.16
N ASN A 272 -12.84 -33.16 -4.81
CA ASN A 272 -13.57 -34.07 -5.70
C ASN A 272 -12.71 -34.43 -6.94
N PRO A 273 -12.42 -35.73 -7.20
CA PRO A 273 -11.63 -36.14 -8.37
C PRO A 273 -12.24 -35.73 -9.70
N ALA A 274 -13.56 -35.49 -9.77
CA ALA A 274 -14.23 -34.98 -10.97
C ALA A 274 -13.74 -33.58 -11.39
N CYS A 275 -13.05 -32.86 -10.50
CA CYS A 275 -12.46 -31.56 -10.79
C CYS A 275 -11.06 -31.66 -11.43
N GLU A 276 -10.50 -32.85 -11.60
CA GLU A 276 -9.18 -33.05 -12.24
C GLU A 276 -9.32 -33.07 -13.77
N ILE A 277 -9.72 -31.94 -14.36
CA ILE A 277 -9.97 -31.80 -15.80
C ILE A 277 -8.76 -31.13 -16.47
N LYS A 278 -8.21 -31.77 -17.50
CA LYS A 278 -7.18 -31.14 -18.34
C LYS A 278 -7.81 -30.04 -19.20
N ASP A 279 -7.10 -28.91 -19.35
CA ASP A 279 -7.52 -27.79 -20.22
C ASP A 279 -8.93 -27.26 -19.89
N GLN A 280 -9.22 -27.15 -18.59
CA GLN A 280 -10.54 -26.80 -18.07
C GLN A 280 -10.93 -25.32 -18.22
N TRP A 281 -9.98 -24.44 -18.54
CA TRP A 281 -10.17 -22.99 -18.46
C TRP A 281 -10.65 -22.38 -19.78
N ASP A 282 -11.77 -21.66 -19.73
CA ASP A 282 -12.17 -20.68 -20.76
C ASP A 282 -11.46 -19.34 -20.51
N ARG A 283 -11.32 -18.99 -19.23
CA ARG A 283 -10.51 -17.88 -18.76
C ARG A 283 -9.66 -18.33 -17.58
N GLU A 284 -8.36 -18.39 -17.80
CA GLU A 284 -7.40 -18.81 -16.78
C GLU A 284 -7.35 -17.84 -15.58
N PRO A 285 -7.12 -18.37 -14.36
CA PRO A 285 -6.89 -17.53 -13.19
C PRO A 285 -5.63 -16.67 -13.38
N ARG A 286 -5.77 -15.37 -13.17
CA ARG A 286 -4.63 -14.44 -13.15
C ARG A 286 -4.22 -14.18 -11.71
N LEU A 287 -2.98 -14.52 -11.36
CA LEU A 287 -2.45 -14.29 -10.02
C LEU A 287 -2.34 -12.78 -9.76
N VAL A 288 -3.09 -12.29 -8.76
CA VAL A 288 -3.00 -10.90 -8.29
C VAL A 288 -2.38 -10.92 -6.89
N PHE A 289 -1.11 -10.50 -6.81
CA PHE A 289 -0.38 -10.49 -5.56
C PHE A 289 -0.89 -9.38 -4.62
N PRO A 290 -1.09 -9.66 -3.31
CA PRO A 290 -1.36 -8.62 -2.32
C PRO A 290 -0.28 -7.52 -2.32
N PRO A 291 -0.59 -6.25 -2.66
CA PRO A 291 0.45 -5.25 -2.91
C PRO A 291 1.38 -4.95 -1.72
N SER A 292 0.89 -5.04 -0.49
CA SER A 292 1.70 -4.83 0.72
C SER A 292 2.70 -5.95 0.98
N TYR A 293 2.30 -7.22 0.78
CA TYR A 293 3.22 -8.35 0.83
C TYR A 293 4.24 -8.30 -0.31
N GLN A 294 3.82 -7.89 -1.50
CA GLN A 294 4.75 -7.71 -2.62
C GLN A 294 5.83 -6.65 -2.30
N ARG A 295 5.45 -5.51 -1.70
CA ARG A 295 6.40 -4.46 -1.30
C ARG A 295 7.43 -4.92 -0.26
N ARG A 296 7.04 -5.83 0.62
CA ARG A 296 7.90 -6.43 1.65
C ARG A 296 8.57 -7.73 1.20
N ALA A 297 8.39 -8.13 -0.06
CA ALA A 297 8.90 -9.39 -0.59
C ALA A 297 8.47 -10.63 0.23
N ILE A 298 7.20 -10.70 0.66
CA ILE A 298 6.68 -11.82 1.45
C ILE A 298 5.81 -12.72 0.57
N GLU A 299 6.15 -14.00 0.52
CA GLU A 299 5.38 -15.02 -0.18
C GLU A 299 4.31 -15.66 0.71
N GLY A 300 3.34 -16.32 0.08
CA GLY A 300 2.23 -16.95 0.78
C GLY A 300 1.46 -17.92 -0.10
N TRP A 301 0.40 -18.49 0.46
CA TRP A 301 -0.47 -19.41 -0.24
C TRP A 301 -1.87 -19.41 0.39
N ALA A 302 -2.84 -19.91 -0.37
CA ALA A 302 -4.16 -20.24 0.14
C ALA A 302 -4.68 -21.53 -0.52
N ILE A 303 -5.46 -22.29 0.25
CA ILE A 303 -6.17 -23.48 -0.20
C ILE A 303 -7.65 -23.14 -0.20
N LEU A 304 -8.30 -23.32 -1.35
CA LEU A 304 -9.70 -22.95 -1.56
C LEU A 304 -10.52 -24.17 -1.91
N ARG A 305 -11.76 -24.20 -1.44
CA ARG A 305 -12.83 -25.09 -1.91
C ARG A 305 -13.84 -24.27 -2.71
N TYR A 306 -14.34 -24.80 -3.82
CA TYR A 306 -15.35 -24.12 -4.64
C TYR A 306 -16.18 -25.09 -5.47
N ASP A 307 -17.25 -24.58 -6.05
CA ASP A 307 -18.12 -25.29 -6.98
C ASP A 307 -18.07 -24.65 -8.38
N VAL A 308 -18.35 -25.44 -9.41
CA VAL A 308 -18.42 -24.98 -10.81
C VAL A 308 -19.80 -25.27 -11.37
N ALA A 309 -20.47 -24.26 -11.91
CA ALA A 309 -21.75 -24.43 -12.60
C ALA A 309 -21.56 -25.06 -14.00
N PRO A 310 -22.59 -25.68 -14.60
CA PRO A 310 -22.50 -26.25 -15.96
C PRO A 310 -22.04 -25.24 -17.03
N TRP A 311 -22.33 -23.95 -16.87
CA TRP A 311 -21.87 -22.89 -17.78
C TRP A 311 -20.48 -22.33 -17.45
N GLY A 312 -19.73 -23.01 -16.57
CA GLY A 312 -18.33 -22.76 -16.24
C GLY A 312 -18.08 -21.66 -15.19
N GLU A 313 -19.13 -21.08 -14.61
CA GLU A 313 -18.99 -20.09 -13.53
C GLU A 313 -18.58 -20.73 -12.21
N ILE A 314 -17.68 -20.08 -11.48
CA ILE A 314 -17.20 -20.55 -10.18
C ILE A 314 -17.95 -19.84 -9.06
N GLY A 315 -18.49 -20.62 -8.13
CA GLY A 315 -19.25 -20.13 -6.97
C GLY A 315 -18.91 -20.88 -5.69
N ALA A 316 -19.61 -20.53 -4.60
CA ALA A 316 -19.45 -21.16 -3.28
C ALA A 316 -17.98 -21.27 -2.82
N ILE A 317 -17.17 -20.23 -3.09
CA ILE A 317 -15.75 -20.22 -2.77
C ILE A 317 -15.56 -20.08 -1.26
N GLU A 318 -14.80 -20.99 -0.69
CA GLU A 318 -14.44 -21.07 0.72
C GLU A 318 -12.92 -21.17 0.88
N VAL A 319 -12.36 -20.43 1.82
CA VAL A 319 -10.95 -20.53 2.19
C VAL A 319 -10.81 -21.62 3.24
N LEU A 320 -10.13 -22.72 2.90
CA LEU A 320 -9.84 -23.81 3.85
C LEU A 320 -8.66 -23.45 4.76
N ASP A 321 -7.62 -22.85 4.19
CA ASP A 321 -6.46 -22.35 4.92
C ASP A 321 -5.72 -21.29 4.09
N ALA A 322 -5.02 -20.37 4.74
CA ALA A 322 -4.20 -19.35 4.11
C ALA A 322 -3.05 -18.92 5.01
N GLN A 323 -1.86 -18.83 4.43
CA GLN A 323 -0.65 -18.47 5.15
C GLN A 323 0.19 -17.46 4.38
N PRO A 324 0.94 -16.59 5.08
CA PRO A 324 1.00 -16.43 6.55
C PRO A 324 -0.20 -15.70 7.19
N SER A 325 -1.21 -15.30 6.40
CA SER A 325 -2.36 -14.53 6.89
C SER A 325 -3.65 -14.81 6.12
N SER A 326 -4.77 -14.37 6.71
CA SER A 326 -6.07 -14.38 6.05
C SER A 326 -6.13 -13.53 4.76
N GLU A 327 -5.24 -12.54 4.60
CA GLU A 327 -5.21 -11.66 3.41
C GLU A 327 -4.80 -12.42 2.13
N PHE A 328 -4.00 -13.49 2.25
CA PHE A 328 -3.72 -14.38 1.12
C PHE A 328 -4.94 -15.18 0.69
N GLY A 329 -5.81 -15.55 1.65
CA GLY A 329 -7.11 -16.17 1.37
C GLY A 329 -8.02 -15.23 0.59
N GLU A 330 -8.16 -13.99 1.05
CA GLU A 330 -8.95 -12.96 0.34
C GLU A 330 -8.44 -12.72 -1.09
N ALA A 331 -7.11 -12.65 -1.26
CA ALA A 331 -6.51 -12.49 -2.58
C ALA A 331 -6.73 -13.71 -3.48
N ALA A 332 -6.61 -14.92 -2.95
CA ALA A 332 -6.85 -16.16 -3.70
C ALA A 332 -8.31 -16.29 -4.15
N VAL A 333 -9.27 -15.88 -3.30
CA VAL A 333 -10.69 -15.81 -3.69
C VAL A 333 -10.86 -14.89 -4.91
N ASN A 334 -10.20 -13.73 -4.93
CA ASN A 334 -10.25 -12.82 -6.08
C ASN A 334 -9.60 -13.43 -7.34
N VAL A 335 -8.53 -14.22 -7.20
CA VAL A 335 -7.89 -14.93 -8.33
C VAL A 335 -8.87 -15.93 -8.96
N ILE A 336 -9.48 -16.79 -8.14
CA ILE A 336 -10.39 -17.84 -8.62
C ILE A 336 -11.73 -17.28 -9.11
N ARG A 337 -12.29 -16.28 -8.42
CA ARG A 337 -13.56 -15.65 -8.83
C ARG A 337 -13.47 -14.99 -10.21
N ASN A 338 -12.29 -14.54 -10.60
CA ASN A 338 -12.04 -13.98 -11.93
C ASN A 338 -11.66 -15.04 -12.97
N ALA A 339 -11.57 -16.32 -12.63
CA ALA A 339 -11.39 -17.40 -13.59
C ALA A 339 -12.75 -17.88 -14.13
N ARG A 340 -12.73 -18.72 -15.16
CA ARG A 340 -13.93 -19.37 -15.70
C ARG A 340 -13.56 -20.69 -16.36
N PHE A 341 -14.34 -21.73 -16.07
CA PHE A 341 -14.23 -23.01 -16.74
C PHE A 341 -14.87 -22.97 -18.13
N LYS A 342 -14.46 -23.85 -19.03
CA LYS A 342 -15.23 -24.19 -20.22
C LYS A 342 -16.58 -24.80 -19.79
N PRO A 343 -17.64 -24.67 -20.62
CA PRO A 343 -18.91 -25.32 -20.33
C PRO A 343 -18.74 -26.83 -20.09
N LEU A 344 -19.49 -27.35 -19.13
CA LEU A 344 -19.49 -28.75 -18.70
C LEU A 344 -20.90 -29.33 -18.87
N GLU A 345 -21.00 -30.64 -19.10
CA GLU A 345 -22.31 -31.33 -19.16
C GLU A 345 -23.04 -31.25 -17.81
N THR A 346 -22.29 -31.32 -16.71
CA THR A 346 -22.80 -31.22 -15.34
C THR A 346 -21.93 -30.30 -14.50
N GLY A 347 -22.51 -29.69 -13.48
CA GLY A 347 -21.75 -28.89 -12.51
C GLY A 347 -20.82 -29.75 -11.66
N LEU A 348 -19.75 -29.15 -11.16
CA LEU A 348 -18.80 -29.77 -10.24
C LEU A 348 -19.01 -29.21 -8.83
N LYS A 349 -18.78 -30.07 -7.84
CA LYS A 349 -18.92 -29.73 -6.42
C LYS A 349 -17.66 -30.07 -5.66
N GLY A 350 -17.25 -29.20 -4.75
CA GLY A 350 -16.13 -29.44 -3.84
C GLY A 350 -14.77 -29.58 -4.54
N CYS A 351 -14.55 -28.79 -5.59
CA CYS A 351 -13.22 -28.66 -6.19
C CYS A 351 -12.29 -27.98 -5.19
N ILE A 352 -11.03 -28.42 -5.14
CA ILE A 352 -10.00 -27.83 -4.27
C ILE A 352 -8.82 -27.39 -5.12
N ASP A 353 -8.43 -26.12 -4.99
CA ASP A 353 -7.21 -25.58 -5.60
C ASP A 353 -6.31 -24.89 -4.59
N ARG A 354 -5.03 -24.79 -4.97
CA ARG A 354 -3.99 -24.10 -4.21
C ARG A 354 -3.51 -22.90 -5.01
N VAL A 355 -3.68 -21.71 -4.47
CA VAL A 355 -3.11 -20.49 -5.04
C VAL A 355 -1.80 -20.21 -4.31
N ILE A 356 -0.68 -20.28 -5.03
CA ILE A 356 0.66 -20.06 -4.48
C ILE A 356 1.16 -18.69 -4.97
N PHE A 357 1.48 -17.82 -4.03
CA PHE A 357 1.97 -16.47 -4.28
C PHE A 357 3.48 -16.45 -4.13
N ARG A 358 4.18 -16.64 -5.25
CA ARG A 358 5.63 -16.51 -5.33
C ARG A 358 6.05 -15.22 -6.02
N LEU A 359 7.11 -14.62 -5.51
CA LEU A 359 7.77 -13.53 -6.20
C LEU A 359 8.64 -14.15 -7.29
N ARG A 360 8.64 -13.55 -8.48
CA ARG A 360 9.52 -14.02 -9.54
C ARG A 360 10.96 -13.88 -9.07
N SER A 361 11.73 -14.96 -9.10
CA SER A 361 13.18 -14.90 -8.95
C SER A 361 13.71 -13.98 -10.05
N LYS A 362 14.44 -12.92 -9.66
CA LYS A 362 15.09 -12.04 -10.61
C LYS A 362 16.18 -12.81 -11.36
N GLU A 363 15.85 -13.33 -12.52
CA GLU A 363 16.79 -13.44 -13.64
C GLU A 363 16.56 -12.35 -14.70
N SER A 364 15.61 -11.43 -14.49
CA SER A 364 15.41 -10.25 -15.32
C SER A 364 15.43 -8.98 -14.46
N GLY A 365 16.50 -8.20 -14.59
CA GLY A 365 16.79 -6.97 -13.86
C GLY A 365 15.86 -5.81 -14.17
N GLU A 366 14.63 -5.86 -13.65
CA GLU A 366 13.71 -4.71 -13.64
C GLU A 366 12.96 -4.64 -12.29
N ASP A 367 13.70 -4.50 -11.19
CA ASP A 367 13.32 -3.39 -10.32
C ASP A 367 14.42 -2.37 -10.56
N GLU A 368 14.14 -1.32 -11.34
CA GLU A 368 14.99 -0.15 -11.24
C GLU A 368 15.05 0.24 -9.75
N PRO A 369 16.24 0.43 -9.18
CA PRO A 369 16.35 1.16 -7.93
C PRO A 369 15.79 2.56 -8.19
N GLY A 370 14.51 2.72 -7.86
CA GLY A 370 13.81 3.96 -8.13
C GLY A 370 14.46 5.08 -7.33
N THR A 371 14.60 6.22 -7.98
CA THR A 371 14.78 7.48 -7.30
C THR A 371 13.40 8.07 -7.09
N ALA A 372 13.08 8.56 -5.90
CA ALA A 372 11.96 9.49 -5.78
C ALA A 372 12.43 10.74 -6.52
N ASP A 373 11.99 10.94 -7.76
CA ASP A 373 12.15 12.21 -8.45
C ASP A 373 11.03 13.13 -7.98
N PRO A 374 11.31 14.10 -7.11
CA PRO A 374 10.35 15.14 -6.80
C PRO A 374 10.32 16.13 -7.97
N ALA A 375 9.36 15.96 -8.87
CA ALA A 375 8.97 16.98 -9.86
C ALA A 375 8.95 18.40 -9.25
#